data_AF-B8BBG6-F1
#
_entry.id   AF-B8BBG6-F1
#
_cell.length_a   1.000
_cell.length_b   1.000
_cell.length_c   1.000
_cell.angle_alpha   90.00
_cell.angle_beta   90.00
_cell.angle_gamma   90.00
#
_symmetry.space_group_name_H-M   'P 1'
#
loop_
_entity.id
_entity.type
_entity.pdbx_description
1 polymer ?
#
loop_
_entity_poly.entity_id
_entity_poly.type
_entity_poly.pdbx_seq_one_letter_code
_entity_poly.pdbx_strand_id
1 'polypeptide(L)'
;MAGDADSGGLPGGEAAEEMGMGSEEERVATLLGIAEECNTEEELRLLLRGNPHPVCYDSFLPCDRMTIAQGVLKAIHVRKMVEAGCRVKIWIDDWSAFLNNKLGGDMEKIQTVGRYMIEVWKSIGMNHDGVEFLCSSAEINSRADEYWPRVMGISTHRKIGVVRELRECKKPTAQFFNPCMQCAGIFFLEMFLSSVSWSPQNTQKQNKGLILQCQS
;
A
#
# COMPACT_ATOMS: atom_id res chain seq x y z
N MET A 1 8.20 -54.83 -10.56
CA MET A 1 8.63 -54.03 -9.39
C MET A 1 8.49 -52.58 -9.78
N ALA A 2 7.38 -51.97 -9.37
CA ALA A 2 7.15 -50.54 -9.50
C ALA A 2 7.91 -49.86 -8.37
N GLY A 3 8.68 -48.81 -8.68
CA GLY A 3 9.30 -47.93 -7.70
C GLY A 3 8.47 -46.65 -7.64
N ASP A 4 7.88 -46.40 -6.48
CA ASP A 4 7.18 -45.17 -6.16
C ASP A 4 8.17 -44.01 -6.03
N ALA A 5 7.86 -42.90 -6.70
CA ALA A 5 8.57 -41.63 -6.55
C ALA A 5 7.93 -40.85 -5.40
N ASP A 6 8.71 -40.66 -4.35
CA ASP A 6 8.42 -39.80 -3.20
C ASP A 6 8.34 -38.33 -3.66
N SER A 7 7.13 -37.78 -3.69
CA SER A 7 6.89 -36.35 -3.94
C SER A 7 6.98 -35.59 -2.62
N GLY A 8 8.16 -35.02 -2.34
CA GLY A 8 8.38 -34.14 -1.20
C GLY A 8 7.40 -32.97 -1.18
N GLY A 9 6.50 -32.97 -0.19
CA GLY A 9 5.60 -31.86 0.10
C GLY A 9 6.38 -30.64 0.58
N LEU A 10 6.10 -29.48 -0.01
CA LEU A 10 6.62 -28.20 0.45
C LEU A 10 5.94 -27.82 1.78
N PRO A 11 6.70 -27.35 2.79
CA PRO A 11 6.25 -27.21 4.19
C PRO A 11 5.31 -26.01 4.46
N GLY A 12 4.67 -25.45 3.42
CA GLY A 12 3.83 -24.25 3.55
C GLY A 12 2.43 -24.48 4.10
N GLY A 13 1.94 -25.72 4.08
CA GLY A 13 0.56 -26.06 4.48
C GLY A 13 0.31 -26.00 5.99
N GLU A 14 1.26 -26.45 6.80
CA GLU A 14 1.06 -26.61 8.26
C GLU A 14 1.00 -25.26 9.01
N ALA A 15 1.70 -24.23 8.54
CA ALA A 15 1.71 -22.90 9.19
C ALA A 15 0.39 -22.12 9.00
N ALA A 16 -0.42 -22.46 7.99
CA ALA A 16 -1.71 -21.80 7.73
C ALA A 16 -2.83 -22.34 8.65
N GLU A 17 -2.74 -23.60 9.09
CA GLU A 17 -3.76 -24.23 9.95
C GLU A 17 -3.73 -23.71 11.40
N GLU A 18 -2.57 -23.29 11.93
CA GLU A 18 -2.44 -22.86 13.34
C GLU A 18 -3.20 -21.57 13.70
N MET A 19 -3.65 -20.75 12.73
CA MET A 19 -4.38 -19.50 12.98
C MET A 19 -5.85 -19.50 12.56
N GLY A 20 -6.42 -20.67 12.19
CA GLY A 20 -7.81 -20.73 11.71
C GLY A 20 -8.02 -19.92 10.42
N MET A 21 -6.97 -19.80 9.61
CA MET A 21 -7.05 -19.15 8.30
C MET A 21 -7.85 -20.04 7.36
N GLY A 22 -8.80 -19.43 6.62
CA GLY A 22 -9.60 -20.14 5.62
C GLY A 22 -8.71 -20.78 4.54
N SER A 23 -9.30 -21.70 3.77
CA SER A 23 -8.64 -22.35 2.64
C SER A 23 -8.06 -21.32 1.65
N GLU A 24 -7.09 -21.73 0.82
CA GLU A 24 -6.52 -20.86 -0.23
C GLU A 24 -7.62 -20.17 -1.05
N GLU A 25 -8.64 -20.92 -1.47
CA GLU A 25 -9.71 -20.39 -2.31
C GLU A 25 -10.58 -19.36 -1.56
N GLU A 26 -10.81 -19.55 -0.26
CA GLU A 26 -11.53 -18.59 0.59
C GLU A 26 -10.72 -17.29 0.78
N ARG A 27 -9.39 -17.41 0.96
CA ARG A 27 -8.50 -16.25 1.06
C ARG A 27 -8.49 -15.46 -0.25
N VAL A 28 -8.35 -16.15 -1.39
CA VAL A 28 -8.40 -15.53 -2.73
C VAL A 28 -9.75 -14.84 -2.95
N ALA A 29 -10.85 -15.53 -2.69
CA ALA A 29 -12.19 -14.96 -2.85
C ALA A 29 -12.42 -13.72 -1.96
N THR A 30 -11.88 -13.73 -0.73
CA THR A 30 -11.96 -12.59 0.19
C THR A 30 -11.23 -11.37 -0.35
N LEU A 31 -10.00 -11.56 -0.87
CA LEU A 31 -9.17 -10.50 -1.42
C LEU A 31 -9.72 -9.96 -2.76
N LEU A 32 -10.19 -10.84 -3.65
CA LEU A 32 -10.84 -10.43 -4.89
C LEU A 32 -12.16 -9.71 -4.62
N GLY A 33 -12.90 -10.10 -3.57
CA GLY A 33 -14.17 -9.48 -3.20
C GLY A 33 -14.05 -8.04 -2.69
N ILE A 34 -12.85 -7.55 -2.39
CA ILE A 34 -12.58 -6.13 -2.07
C ILE A 34 -11.87 -5.39 -3.22
N ALA A 35 -11.46 -6.11 -4.27
CA ALA A 35 -10.75 -5.57 -5.41
C ALA A 35 -11.70 -5.10 -6.52
N GLU A 36 -11.41 -3.94 -7.11
CA GLU A 36 -11.98 -3.55 -8.41
C GLU A 36 -11.20 -4.20 -9.55
N GLU A 37 -9.89 -4.41 -9.38
CA GLU A 37 -8.99 -4.98 -10.38
C GLU A 37 -7.89 -5.81 -9.69
N CYS A 38 -7.46 -6.92 -10.32
CA CYS A 38 -6.37 -7.77 -9.84
C CYS A 38 -5.43 -8.13 -10.98
N ASN A 39 -4.13 -7.85 -10.80
CA ASN A 39 -3.08 -8.06 -11.79
C ASN A 39 -1.95 -8.95 -11.21
N THR A 40 -1.86 -10.25 -11.50
CA THR A 40 -2.94 -11.16 -11.98
C THR A 40 -3.46 -12.07 -10.86
N GLU A 41 -4.59 -12.74 -11.08
CA GLU A 41 -5.17 -13.66 -10.10
C GLU A 41 -4.26 -14.89 -9.85
N GLU A 42 -3.52 -15.33 -10.88
CA GLU A 42 -2.55 -16.41 -10.77
C GLU A 42 -1.38 -16.04 -9.85
N GLU A 43 -0.85 -14.82 -9.99
CA GLU A 43 0.21 -14.31 -9.12
C GLU A 43 -0.27 -14.18 -7.68
N LEU A 44 -1.53 -13.78 -7.46
CA LEU A 44 -2.13 -13.72 -6.12
C LEU A 44 -2.19 -15.12 -5.48
N ARG A 45 -2.63 -16.14 -6.22
CA ARG A 45 -2.65 -17.53 -5.73
C ARG A 45 -1.24 -18.01 -5.38
N LEU A 46 -0.27 -17.77 -6.27
CA LEU A 46 1.13 -18.14 -6.02
C LEU A 46 1.69 -17.46 -4.78
N LEU A 47 1.40 -16.18 -4.58
CA LEU A 47 1.81 -15.44 -3.40
C LEU A 47 1.22 -16.03 -2.11
N LEU A 48 -0.07 -16.35 -2.10
CA LEU A 48 -0.75 -16.89 -0.91
C LEU A 48 -0.28 -18.31 -0.54
N ARG A 49 0.19 -19.08 -1.53
CA ARG A 49 0.83 -20.40 -1.32
C ARG A 49 2.25 -20.27 -0.78
N GLY A 50 3.03 -19.35 -1.33
CA GLY A 50 4.44 -19.17 -0.99
C GLY A 50 4.67 -18.39 0.30
N ASN A 51 3.70 -17.58 0.72
CA ASN A 51 3.78 -16.74 1.91
C ASN A 51 2.49 -16.84 2.73
N PRO A 52 2.52 -17.45 3.93
CA PRO A 52 1.33 -17.54 4.78
C PRO A 52 0.86 -16.15 5.26
N HIS A 53 1.77 -15.18 5.40
CA HIS A 53 1.47 -13.83 5.88
C HIS A 53 1.99 -12.74 4.94
N PRO A 54 1.42 -12.62 3.73
CA PRO A 54 1.85 -11.59 2.80
C PRO A 54 1.58 -10.20 3.39
N VAL A 55 2.49 -9.26 3.10
CA VAL A 55 2.36 -7.88 3.53
C VAL A 55 1.58 -7.09 2.48
N CYS A 56 0.37 -6.68 2.86
CA CYS A 56 -0.45 -5.72 2.16
C CYS A 56 -0.09 -4.29 2.58
N TYR A 57 -0.25 -3.36 1.65
CA TYR A 57 -0.02 -1.95 1.90
C TYR A 57 -1.17 -1.12 1.35
N ASP A 58 -1.55 -0.10 2.10
CA ASP A 58 -2.46 0.94 1.63
C ASP A 58 -1.94 2.30 2.07
N SER A 59 -1.94 3.26 1.15
CA SER A 59 -1.50 4.63 1.44
C SER A 59 -2.68 5.55 1.71
N PHE A 60 -2.40 6.58 2.49
CA PHE A 60 -3.35 7.62 2.81
C PHE A 60 -2.65 8.97 2.87
N LEU A 61 -3.29 9.98 2.30
CA LEU A 61 -2.79 11.36 2.29
C LEU A 61 -3.53 12.18 3.36
N PRO A 62 -2.87 12.61 4.45
CA PRO A 62 -3.49 13.45 5.46
C PRO A 62 -4.13 14.70 4.86
N CYS A 63 -5.43 14.82 5.06
CA CYS A 63 -6.23 15.94 4.60
C CYS A 63 -7.21 16.39 5.69
N ASP A 64 -7.72 17.60 5.51
CA ASP A 64 -8.47 18.39 6.46
C ASP A 64 -9.67 17.65 7.09
N ARG A 65 -10.33 16.74 6.37
CA ARG A 65 -11.38 15.85 6.92
C ARG A 65 -11.32 14.47 6.30
N MET A 66 -11.50 13.45 7.14
CA MET A 66 -11.64 12.06 6.69
C MET A 66 -13.03 11.85 6.07
N THR A 67 -13.07 11.30 4.86
CA THR A 67 -14.33 10.89 4.21
C THR A 67 -14.77 9.51 4.72
N ILE A 68 -16.05 9.15 4.51
CA ILE A 68 -16.56 7.81 4.88
C ILE A 68 -15.78 6.70 4.15
N ALA A 69 -15.37 6.92 2.90
CA ALA A 69 -14.55 5.98 2.16
C ALA A 69 -13.15 5.81 2.79
N GLN A 70 -12.51 6.91 3.19
CA GLN A 70 -11.20 6.87 3.84
C GLN A 70 -11.28 6.22 5.23
N GLY A 71 -12.38 6.41 5.96
CA GLY A 71 -12.59 5.81 7.28
C GLY A 71 -13.13 4.38 7.20
N VAL A 72 -14.43 4.28 6.95
CA VAL A 72 -15.21 3.03 7.10
C VAL A 72 -14.87 2.00 6.02
N LEU A 73 -14.85 2.41 4.75
CA LEU A 73 -14.57 1.46 3.66
C LEU A 73 -13.15 0.89 3.78
N LYS A 74 -12.17 1.75 4.10
CA LYS A 74 -10.79 1.31 4.36
C LYS A 74 -10.71 0.34 5.55
N ALA A 75 -11.39 0.62 6.66
CA ALA A 75 -11.45 -0.31 7.80
C ALA A 75 -12.04 -1.69 7.42
N ILE A 76 -13.06 -1.72 6.57
CA ILE A 76 -13.63 -2.98 6.07
C ILE A 76 -12.62 -3.73 5.18
N HIS A 77 -11.93 -3.04 4.28
CA HIS A 77 -10.92 -3.67 3.41
C HIS A 77 -9.74 -4.22 4.22
N VAL A 78 -9.20 -3.44 5.14
CA VAL A 78 -8.08 -3.84 6.00
C VAL A 78 -8.47 -5.04 6.86
N ARG A 79 -9.69 -5.05 7.43
CA ARG A 79 -10.20 -6.20 8.17
C ARG A 79 -10.20 -7.46 7.31
N LYS A 80 -10.78 -7.39 6.10
CA LYS A 80 -10.83 -8.53 5.18
C LYS A 80 -9.44 -9.03 4.76
N MET A 81 -8.48 -8.12 4.59
CA MET A 81 -7.08 -8.52 4.35
C MET A 81 -6.49 -9.29 5.53
N VAL A 82 -6.71 -8.79 6.75
CA VAL A 82 -6.24 -9.46 7.98
C VAL A 82 -6.93 -10.82 8.16
N GLU A 83 -8.23 -10.91 7.91
CA GLU A 83 -9.00 -12.17 7.91
C GLU A 83 -8.49 -13.16 6.85
N ALA A 84 -8.00 -12.67 5.71
CA ALA A 84 -7.31 -13.49 4.70
C ALA A 84 -5.85 -13.85 5.09
N GLY A 85 -5.43 -13.51 6.30
CA GLY A 85 -4.11 -13.80 6.86
C GLY A 85 -2.98 -12.85 6.43
N CYS A 86 -3.31 -11.72 5.80
CA CYS A 86 -2.33 -10.71 5.44
C CYS A 86 -1.94 -9.84 6.64
N ARG A 87 -0.68 -9.39 6.68
CA ARG A 87 -0.28 -8.24 7.51
C ARG A 87 -0.50 -6.97 6.72
N VAL A 88 -1.02 -5.91 7.33
CA VAL A 88 -1.36 -4.67 6.63
C VAL A 88 -0.53 -3.51 7.17
N LYS A 89 0.20 -2.84 6.28
CA LYS A 89 0.89 -1.58 6.57
C LYS A 89 0.10 -0.41 5.99
N ILE A 90 -0.33 0.51 6.86
CA ILE A 90 -1.02 1.74 6.49
C ILE A 90 -0.01 2.88 6.45
N TRP A 91 0.25 3.40 5.27
CA TRP A 91 1.23 4.46 5.04
C TRP A 91 0.61 5.84 5.04
N ILE A 92 0.95 6.61 6.06
CA ILE A 92 0.52 7.97 6.28
C ILE A 92 1.49 8.88 5.54
N ASP A 93 1.07 9.33 4.36
CA ASP A 93 1.94 10.05 3.42
C ASP A 93 1.99 11.55 3.72
N ASP A 94 2.59 11.90 4.87
CA ASP A 94 2.74 13.28 5.34
C ASP A 94 3.70 14.10 4.48
N TRP A 95 4.73 13.48 3.90
CA TRP A 95 5.58 14.12 2.90
C TRP A 95 4.82 14.50 1.63
N SER A 96 4.05 13.60 1.02
CA SER A 96 3.24 13.99 -0.14
C SER A 96 2.20 15.04 0.21
N ALA A 97 1.62 15.01 1.41
CA ALA A 97 0.71 16.06 1.87
C ALA A 97 1.43 17.42 1.94
N PHE A 98 2.65 17.45 2.48
CA PHE A 98 3.48 18.64 2.55
C PHE A 98 3.85 19.17 1.15
N LEU A 99 4.34 18.31 0.26
CA LEU A 99 4.73 18.68 -1.12
C LEU A 99 3.53 19.15 -1.96
N ASN A 100 2.32 18.71 -1.62
CA ASN A 100 1.07 19.15 -2.25
C ASN A 100 0.42 20.35 -1.54
N ASN A 101 1.14 21.01 -0.62
CA ASN A 101 0.67 22.19 0.12
C ASN A 101 -0.66 21.95 0.89
N LYS A 102 -0.89 20.73 1.37
CA LYS A 102 -2.05 20.43 2.23
C LYS A 102 -1.88 21.14 3.56
N LEU A 103 -3.00 21.61 4.12
CA LEU A 103 -3.02 22.35 5.39
C LEU A 103 -2.06 23.55 5.41
N GLY A 104 -1.83 24.17 4.24
CA GLY A 104 -0.91 25.29 4.07
C GLY A 104 0.57 24.92 4.08
N GLY A 105 0.91 23.64 3.88
CA GLY A 105 2.29 23.16 3.93
C GLY A 105 2.85 23.09 5.35
N ASP A 106 1.99 23.06 6.36
CA ASP A 106 2.37 22.98 7.76
C ASP A 106 2.53 21.51 8.18
N MET A 107 3.78 21.05 8.30
CA MET A 107 4.09 19.65 8.63
C MET A 107 3.51 19.23 9.99
N GLU A 108 3.50 20.12 10.98
CA GLU A 108 2.99 19.80 12.31
C GLU A 108 1.47 19.57 12.26
N LYS A 109 0.74 20.40 11.51
CA LYS A 109 -0.69 20.20 11.27
C LYS A 109 -0.97 18.92 10.49
N ILE A 110 -0.19 18.64 9.46
CA ILE A 110 -0.30 17.41 8.65
C ILE A 110 -0.14 16.18 9.54
N GLN A 111 0.91 16.15 10.36
CA GLN A 111 1.15 15.02 11.27
C GLN A 111 0.09 14.92 12.37
N THR A 112 -0.42 16.05 12.86
CA THR A 112 -1.53 16.08 13.82
C THR A 112 -2.80 15.46 13.23
N VAL A 113 -3.14 15.83 12.00
CA VAL A 113 -4.26 15.23 11.28
C VAL A 113 -4.02 13.75 11.01
N GLY A 114 -2.79 13.34 10.63
CA GLY A 114 -2.41 11.95 10.48
C GLY A 114 -2.68 11.13 11.74
N ARG A 115 -2.23 11.60 12.91
CA ARG A 115 -2.50 10.97 14.21
C ARG A 115 -4.00 10.90 14.53
N TYR A 116 -4.74 11.98 14.28
CA TYR A 116 -6.20 11.98 14.44
C TYR A 116 -6.87 10.88 13.60
N MET A 117 -6.43 10.69 12.35
CA MET A 117 -6.98 9.67 11.46
C MET A 117 -6.68 8.25 11.94
N ILE A 118 -5.47 8.00 12.48
CA ILE A 118 -5.14 6.73 13.14
C ILE A 118 -6.12 6.44 14.27
N GLU A 119 -6.39 7.42 15.14
CA GLU A 119 -7.32 7.23 16.27
C GLU A 119 -8.75 6.98 15.80
N VAL A 120 -9.19 7.62 14.70
CA VAL A 120 -10.48 7.29 14.07
C VAL A 120 -10.52 5.82 13.62
N TRP A 121 -9.50 5.35 12.90
CA TRP A 121 -9.44 3.95 12.45
C TRP A 121 -9.42 2.96 13.61
N LYS A 122 -8.64 3.22 14.66
CA LYS A 122 -8.65 2.40 15.87
C LYS A 122 -10.03 2.35 16.51
N SER A 123 -10.73 3.49 16.58
CA SER A 123 -12.07 3.57 17.19
C SER A 123 -13.15 2.80 16.43
N ILE A 124 -13.01 2.62 15.12
CA ILE A 124 -13.93 1.82 14.29
C ILE A 124 -13.49 0.37 14.11
N GLY A 125 -12.54 -0.09 14.93
CA GLY A 125 -12.11 -1.48 14.98
C GLY A 125 -10.99 -1.83 14.00
N MET A 126 -10.13 -0.88 13.61
CA MET A 126 -8.84 -1.16 12.95
C MET A 126 -7.71 -1.13 14.01
N ASN A 127 -7.88 -1.89 15.08
CA ASN A 127 -6.90 -2.04 16.16
C ASN A 127 -6.65 -3.54 16.37
N HIS A 128 -5.89 -4.14 15.45
CA HIS A 128 -5.59 -5.56 15.41
C HIS A 128 -4.09 -5.77 15.26
N ASP A 129 -3.57 -6.87 15.81
CA ASP A 129 -2.14 -7.23 15.82
C ASP A 129 -1.54 -7.41 14.40
N GLY A 130 -2.39 -7.47 13.37
CA GLY A 130 -2.00 -7.54 11.96
C GLY A 130 -1.88 -6.19 11.24
N VAL A 131 -2.11 -5.05 11.90
CA VAL A 131 -2.09 -3.72 11.26
C VAL A 131 -1.00 -2.82 11.86
N GLU A 132 -0.16 -2.25 11.00
CA GLU A 132 0.92 -1.33 11.35
C GLU A 132 0.71 0.03 10.68
N PHE A 133 0.85 1.13 11.43
CA PHE A 133 0.77 2.49 10.88
C PHE A 133 2.16 3.08 10.74
N LEU A 134 2.53 3.47 9.51
CA LEU A 134 3.84 3.99 9.17
C LEU A 134 3.72 5.43 8.68
N CYS A 135 4.54 6.34 9.21
CA CYS A 135 4.56 7.73 8.77
C CYS A 135 5.67 7.94 7.75
N SER A 136 5.35 8.49 6.58
CA SER A 136 6.30 8.53 5.46
C SER A 136 7.57 9.31 5.79
N SER A 137 7.43 10.48 6.40
CA SER A 137 8.57 11.29 6.85
C SER A 137 9.47 10.55 7.85
N ALA A 138 8.90 9.86 8.83
CA ALA A 138 9.66 9.14 9.84
C ALA A 138 10.43 7.97 9.23
N GLU A 139 9.74 7.15 8.44
CA GLU A 139 10.31 5.97 7.80
C GLU A 139 11.41 6.34 6.80
N ILE A 140 11.17 7.33 5.94
CA ILE A 140 12.17 7.80 4.97
C ILE A 140 13.40 8.38 5.69
N ASN A 141 13.20 9.20 6.73
CA ASN A 141 14.33 9.80 7.44
C ASN A 141 15.16 8.77 8.22
N SER A 142 14.55 7.67 8.67
CA SER A 142 15.25 6.61 9.40
C SER A 142 16.27 5.85 8.53
N ARG A 143 16.01 5.75 7.22
CA ARG A 143 16.85 5.05 6.23
C ARG A 143 17.01 5.89 4.96
N ALA A 144 17.36 7.16 5.15
CA ALA A 144 17.41 8.16 4.08
C ALA A 144 18.45 7.81 3.01
N ASP A 145 19.56 7.19 3.42
CA ASP A 145 20.63 6.70 2.57
C ASP A 145 20.20 5.54 1.68
N GLU A 146 19.17 4.77 2.06
CA GLU A 146 18.59 3.73 1.22
C GLU A 146 17.49 4.27 0.30
N TYR A 147 16.65 5.17 0.81
CA TYR A 147 15.46 5.66 0.10
C TYR A 147 15.81 6.61 -1.05
N TRP A 148 16.63 7.63 -0.79
CA TRP A 148 16.88 8.69 -1.77
C TRP A 148 17.63 8.23 -3.02
N PRO A 149 18.65 7.35 -2.94
CA PRO A 149 19.26 6.81 -4.15
C PRO A 149 18.28 6.05 -5.04
N ARG A 150 17.26 5.37 -4.46
CA ARG A 150 16.19 4.71 -5.23
C ARG A 150 15.31 5.72 -5.95
N VAL A 151 14.89 6.80 -5.27
CA VAL A 151 14.11 7.88 -5.89
C VAL A 151 14.89 8.48 -7.08
N MET A 152 16.18 8.78 -6.88
CA MET A 152 17.05 9.31 -7.93
C MET A 152 17.21 8.31 -9.06
N GLY A 153 17.45 7.03 -8.77
CA GLY A 153 17.50 5.95 -9.76
C GLY A 153 16.23 5.84 -10.59
N ILE A 154 15.05 5.86 -9.98
CA ILE A 154 13.77 5.82 -10.70
C ILE A 154 13.63 7.05 -11.62
N SER A 155 14.04 8.23 -11.13
CA SER A 155 13.94 9.47 -11.90
C SER A 155 14.79 9.47 -13.18
N THR A 156 15.89 8.68 -13.24
CA THR A 156 16.74 8.59 -14.44
C THR A 156 16.16 7.69 -15.54
N HIS A 157 15.24 6.79 -15.20
CA HIS A 157 14.68 5.80 -16.13
C HIS A 157 13.41 6.29 -16.85
N ARG A 158 12.79 7.37 -16.37
CA ARG A 158 11.66 8.01 -17.07
C ARG A 158 12.12 9.27 -17.81
N LYS A 159 12.05 9.21 -19.14
CA LYS A 159 12.10 10.41 -19.98
C LYS A 159 10.77 11.16 -19.80
N ILE A 160 10.74 12.17 -18.95
CA ILE A 160 9.68 13.19 -19.04
C ILE A 160 9.77 13.77 -20.47
N GLY A 161 8.65 14.06 -21.14
CA GLY A 161 8.64 14.87 -22.36
C GLY A 161 9.01 16.32 -22.05
N VAL A 162 10.22 16.54 -21.52
CA VAL A 162 10.59 17.65 -20.61
C VAL A 162 10.41 19.05 -21.18
N VAL A 163 10.51 19.27 -22.49
CA VAL A 163 10.77 20.66 -22.94
C VAL A 163 9.49 21.48 -23.15
N ARG A 164 8.37 20.86 -23.52
CA ARG A 164 7.12 21.61 -23.82
C ARG A 164 6.18 21.69 -22.61
N GLU A 165 5.99 20.60 -21.89
CA GLU A 165 5.07 20.56 -20.74
C GLU A 165 5.59 21.37 -19.54
N LEU A 166 6.89 21.34 -19.24
CA LEU A 166 7.44 22.11 -18.11
C LEU A 166 7.40 23.63 -18.31
N ARG A 167 7.49 24.11 -19.57
CA ARG A 167 7.42 25.55 -19.87
C ARG A 167 6.03 26.14 -19.60
N GLU A 168 4.99 25.33 -19.74
CA GLU A 168 3.59 25.74 -19.52
C GLU A 168 3.05 25.27 -18.16
N CYS A 169 3.74 24.35 -17.48
CA CYS A 169 3.31 23.80 -16.20
C CYS A 169 3.60 24.79 -15.06
N LYS A 170 2.53 25.36 -14.49
CA LYS A 170 2.59 26.23 -13.30
C LYS A 170 2.69 25.48 -11.98
N LYS A 171 2.91 24.15 -12.01
CA LYS A 171 2.99 23.33 -10.79
C LYS A 171 4.37 23.47 -10.14
N PRO A 172 4.46 23.46 -8.80
CA PRO A 172 5.74 23.41 -8.10
C PRO A 172 6.59 22.23 -8.55
N THR A 173 7.90 22.42 -8.66
CA THR A 173 8.86 21.38 -9.07
C THR A 173 8.75 20.11 -8.22
N ALA A 174 8.43 20.27 -6.93
CA ALA A 174 8.15 19.20 -5.99
C ALA A 174 7.12 18.16 -6.51
N GLN A 175 6.10 18.60 -7.24
CA GLN A 175 5.06 17.70 -7.75
C GLN A 175 5.56 16.75 -8.85
N PHE A 176 6.68 17.05 -9.51
CA PHE A 176 7.30 16.15 -10.48
C PHE A 176 8.09 15.01 -9.80
N PHE A 177 8.50 15.19 -8.54
CA PHE A 177 9.18 14.16 -7.76
C PHE A 177 8.20 13.19 -7.08
N ASN A 178 6.97 13.62 -6.78
CA ASN A 178 5.96 12.78 -6.14
C ASN A 178 5.79 11.38 -6.77
N PRO A 179 5.67 11.22 -8.11
CA PRO A 179 5.56 9.88 -8.70
C PRO A 179 6.79 9.00 -8.46
N CYS A 180 7.99 9.60 -8.46
CA CYS A 180 9.23 8.87 -8.20
C CYS A 180 9.30 8.43 -6.73
N MET A 181 8.86 9.29 -5.80
CA MET A 181 8.80 9.00 -4.37
C MET A 181 7.77 7.92 -4.05
N GLN A 182 6.59 7.97 -4.67
CA GLN A 182 5.56 6.93 -4.51
C GLN A 182 6.05 5.56 -5.03
N CYS A 183 6.71 5.55 -6.19
CA CYS A 183 7.29 4.33 -6.74
C CYS A 183 8.42 3.78 -5.84
N ALA A 184 9.30 4.65 -5.34
CA ALA A 184 10.35 4.24 -4.39
C ALA A 184 9.77 3.66 -3.09
N GLY A 185 8.66 4.22 -2.60
CA GLY A 185 7.96 3.75 -1.40
C GLY A 185 7.52 2.28 -1.49
N ILE A 186 7.05 1.84 -2.66
CA ILE A 186 6.64 0.44 -2.89
C ILE A 186 7.81 -0.52 -2.64
N PHE A 187 8.98 -0.20 -3.19
CA PHE A 187 10.18 -1.03 -3.02
C PHE A 187 10.82 -0.88 -1.65
N PHE A 188 10.74 0.29 -1.04
CA PHE A 188 11.34 0.60 0.27
C PHE A 188 10.67 -0.17 1.42
N LEU A 189 9.40 -0.52 1.26
CA LEU A 189 8.61 -1.25 2.25
C LEU A 189 8.51 -2.75 1.99
N GLU A 190 9.23 -3.26 0.97
CA GLU A 190 9.27 -4.69 0.60
C GLU A 190 7.87 -5.29 0.45
N MET A 191 7.05 -4.65 -0.39
CA MET A 191 5.62 -4.90 -0.49
C MET A 191 5.28 -6.00 -1.50
N PHE A 192 4.38 -6.90 -1.11
CA PHE A 192 3.89 -7.98 -1.99
C PHE A 192 2.49 -7.73 -2.55
N LEU A 193 1.62 -7.01 -1.81
CA LEU A 193 0.30 -6.57 -2.28
C LEU A 193 0.14 -5.08 -2.06
N SER A 194 0.10 -4.30 -3.14
CA SER A 194 -0.24 -2.87 -3.04
C SER A 194 -1.71 -2.67 -3.33
N SER A 195 -2.37 -1.87 -2.50
CA SER A 195 -3.73 -1.40 -2.65
C SER A 195 -3.67 0.10 -2.93
N VAL A 196 -3.80 0.50 -4.19
CA VAL A 196 -3.63 1.92 -4.58
C VAL A 196 -4.99 2.59 -4.73
N SER A 197 -5.36 3.43 -3.76
CA SER A 197 -6.57 4.27 -3.83
C SER A 197 -6.37 5.60 -4.60
N TRP A 198 -5.27 5.74 -5.34
CA TRP A 198 -4.84 7.00 -5.97
C TRP A 198 -4.82 6.97 -7.50
N SER A 199 -5.49 7.94 -8.13
CA SER A 199 -5.41 8.22 -9.56
C SER A 199 -4.77 9.60 -9.80
N PRO A 200 -3.71 9.72 -10.64
CA PRO A 200 -3.05 10.99 -10.93
C PRO A 200 -3.92 12.05 -11.60
N GLN A 201 -5.08 11.66 -12.15
CA GLN A 201 -5.87 12.51 -13.04
C GLN A 201 -7.04 13.22 -12.35
N ASN A 202 -7.35 12.93 -11.09
CA ASN A 202 -8.49 13.59 -10.45
C ASN A 202 -8.46 13.48 -8.92
N THR A 203 -8.29 14.60 -8.23
CA THR A 203 -8.44 14.72 -6.77
C THR A 203 -9.85 14.38 -6.27
N GLN A 204 -10.84 14.25 -7.17
CA GLN A 204 -12.19 13.78 -6.87
C GLN A 204 -12.41 12.27 -7.07
N LYS A 205 -11.41 11.51 -7.55
CA LYS A 205 -11.51 10.05 -7.73
C LYS A 205 -10.74 9.29 -6.64
N GLN A 206 -10.94 9.65 -5.37
CA GLN A 206 -10.47 8.85 -4.23
C GLN A 206 -11.36 7.63 -3.92
N ASN A 207 -12.35 7.36 -4.78
CA ASN A 207 -13.38 6.32 -4.63
C ASN A 207 -13.24 5.17 -5.65
N LYS A 208 -12.12 5.07 -6.35
CA LYS A 208 -11.87 3.90 -7.22
C LYS A 208 -11.25 2.80 -6.38
N GLY A 209 -11.82 1.61 -6.50
CA GLY A 209 -11.63 0.47 -5.63
C GLY A 209 -10.20 -0.03 -5.55
N LEU A 210 -10.03 -1.06 -4.74
CA LEU A 210 -8.73 -1.64 -4.46
C LEU A 210 -8.16 -2.28 -5.74
N ILE A 211 -7.00 -1.83 -6.20
CA ILE A 211 -6.24 -2.56 -7.23
C ILE A 211 -5.25 -3.44 -6.49
N LEU A 212 -5.31 -4.76 -6.70
CA LEU A 212 -4.30 -5.69 -6.19
C LEU A 212 -3.18 -5.81 -7.23
N GLN A 213 -1.98 -5.37 -6.85
CA GLN A 213 -0.76 -5.64 -7.63
C GLN A 213 0.11 -6.60 -6.83
N CYS A 214 0.35 -7.78 -7.40
CA CYS A 214 1.35 -8.71 -6.89
C CYS A 214 2.72 -8.28 -7.43
N GLN A 215 3.76 -8.36 -6.61
CA GLN A 215 5.14 -8.20 -7.06
C GLN A 215 5.86 -9.53 -6.81
N SER A 216 6.67 -9.96 -7.79
CA SER A 216 7.53 -11.15 -7.71
C SER A 216 8.97 -10.80 -7.38
#